data_AF-A0A929DTA4-F1
#
_entry.id   AF-A0A929DTA4-F1
#
_cell.length_a   1.000
_cell.length_b   1.000
_cell.length_c   1.000
_cell.angle_alpha   90.00
_cell.angle_beta   90.00
_cell.angle_gamma   90.00
#
_symmetry.space_group_name_H-M   'P 1'
#
loop_
_entity.id
_entity.type
_entity.pdbx_description
1 polymer ?
#
loop_
_entity_poly.entity_id
_entity_poly.type
_entity_poly.pdbx_seq_one_letter_code
_entity_poly.pdbx_strand_id
1 'polypeptide(L)'
;MDAKKIKPAIVTQCKLPSRLSTFIKKYNKTYDKVNQVDSIKGAKGDVLDVRIVSATGRYRGGGFIPRAGGGRNYLEAKGTLKRNGKTIGTFTAGRGTSRGGRVCGTLAHIAKSVGRDIAVWLASPAKGSRLGE
;
A
#
# COMPACT_ATOMS: atom_id res chain seq x y z
N MET A 1 5.05 -1.79 -24.83
CA MET A 1 5.62 -1.88 -23.46
C MET A 1 4.88 -0.87 -22.61
N ASP A 2 3.66 -1.21 -22.19
CA ASP A 2 2.70 -0.22 -21.75
C ASP A 2 2.77 -0.05 -20.23
N ALA A 3 3.38 1.08 -19.84
CA ALA A 3 3.37 1.60 -18.49
C ALA A 3 1.94 1.49 -17.92
N LYS A 4 1.75 0.53 -17.01
CA LYS A 4 0.53 0.27 -16.25
C LYS A 4 0.17 1.55 -15.50
N LYS A 5 -0.59 2.43 -16.17
CA LYS A 5 -0.93 3.78 -15.73
C LYS A 5 -1.47 3.71 -14.31
N ILE A 6 -0.69 4.22 -13.36
CA ILE A 6 -1.22 4.67 -12.08
C ILE A 6 -2.36 5.62 -12.46
N LYS A 7 -3.59 5.33 -12.00
CA LYS A 7 -4.66 6.32 -12.05
C LYS A 7 -4.55 7.12 -10.75
N PRO A 8 -3.82 8.26 -10.71
CA PRO A 8 -3.63 9.03 -9.48
C PRO A 8 -4.98 9.41 -8.86
N ALA A 9 -6.00 9.62 -9.71
CA ALA A 9 -7.38 9.81 -9.28
C ALA A 9 -7.87 8.73 -8.31
N ILE A 10 -7.65 7.43 -8.59
CA ILE A 10 -8.12 6.34 -7.71
C ILE A 10 -7.33 6.30 -6.39
N VAL A 11 -6.02 6.57 -6.45
CA VAL A 11 -5.15 6.57 -5.26
C VAL A 11 -5.59 7.65 -4.26
N THR A 12 -5.82 8.86 -4.77
CA THR A 12 -6.28 10.01 -3.98
C THR A 12 -7.74 9.87 -3.57
N GLN A 13 -8.64 9.55 -4.51
CA GLN A 13 -10.07 9.40 -4.26
C GLN A 13 -10.37 8.33 -3.20
N CYS A 14 -9.67 7.20 -3.25
CA CYS A 14 -9.84 6.12 -2.28
C CYS A 14 -8.97 6.28 -1.02
N LYS A 15 -8.23 7.39 -0.88
CA LYS A 15 -7.34 7.70 0.26
C LYS A 15 -6.40 6.55 0.60
N LEU A 16 -5.82 5.90 -0.42
CA LEU A 16 -5.03 4.68 -0.25
C LEU A 16 -3.77 4.85 0.63
N PRO A 17 -3.00 5.95 0.51
CA PRO A 17 -1.83 6.17 1.39
C PRO A 17 -2.21 6.22 2.87
N SER A 18 -3.24 7.01 3.22
CA SER A 18 -3.73 7.11 4.61
C SER A 18 -4.26 5.78 5.13
N ARG A 19 -4.95 5.01 4.27
CA ARG A 19 -5.45 3.67 4.63
C ARG A 19 -4.31 2.68 4.87
N LEU A 20 -3.31 2.65 3.99
CA LEU A 20 -2.12 1.81 4.17
C LEU A 20 -1.43 2.13 5.49
N SER A 21 -1.15 3.42 5.75
CA SER A 21 -0.55 3.87 7.01
C SER A 21 -1.37 3.43 8.22
N THR A 22 -2.69 3.61 8.17
CA THR A 22 -3.61 3.18 9.24
C THR A 22 -3.52 1.67 9.50
N PHE A 23 -3.47 0.86 8.44
CA PHE A 23 -3.39 -0.59 8.59
C PHE A 23 -2.01 -1.08 9.03
N ILE A 24 -0.93 -0.45 8.57
CA ILE A 24 0.43 -0.74 9.05
C ILE A 24 0.48 -0.45 10.56
N LYS A 25 0.02 0.74 10.99
CA LYS A 25 -0.06 1.10 12.42
C LYS A 25 -0.90 0.10 13.22
N LYS A 26 -2.04 -0.33 12.68
CA LYS A 26 -2.95 -1.28 13.34
C LYS A 26 -2.36 -2.68 13.51
N TYR A 27 -1.58 -3.16 12.54
CA TYR A 27 -1.02 -4.52 12.55
C TYR A 27 0.42 -4.60 13.04
N ASN A 28 1.09 -3.46 13.18
CA ASN A 28 2.44 -3.39 13.70
C ASN A 28 2.47 -3.87 15.17
N LYS A 29 3.36 -4.82 15.43
CA LYS A 29 3.68 -5.33 16.77
C LYS A 29 5.14 -5.08 17.17
N THR A 30 5.96 -4.58 16.25
CA THR A 30 7.41 -4.44 16.43
C THR A 30 7.78 -3.09 17.01
N TYR A 31 7.13 -2.03 16.54
CA TYR A 31 7.43 -0.66 16.95
C TYR A 31 6.40 -0.16 17.98
N ASP A 32 6.83 0.56 19.01
CA ASP A 32 5.91 1.12 20.02
C ASP A 32 4.98 2.17 19.42
N LYS A 33 5.48 2.95 18.45
CA LYS A 33 4.75 4.02 17.77
C LYS A 33 5.06 4.03 16.29
N VAL A 34 4.00 3.94 15.47
CA VAL A 34 4.05 4.19 14.03
C VAL A 34 3.21 5.44 13.76
N ASN A 35 3.88 6.50 13.30
CA ASN A 35 3.25 7.77 12.97
C ASN A 35 3.44 8.06 11.48
N GLN A 36 2.35 8.46 10.83
CA GLN A 36 2.46 9.08 9.51
C GLN A 36 2.95 10.50 9.69
N VAL A 37 4.00 10.88 8.97
CA VAL A 37 4.53 12.23 8.96
C VAL A 37 4.51 12.75 7.52
N ASP A 38 4.17 14.02 7.36
CA ASP A 38 4.18 14.68 6.04
C ASP A 38 5.59 15.03 5.59
N SER A 39 6.55 15.11 6.54
CA SER A 39 7.96 15.35 6.28
C SER A 39 8.85 14.53 7.20
N ILE A 40 9.97 14.08 6.65
CA ILE A 40 10.99 13.27 7.35
C ILE A 40 12.04 14.17 8.02
N LYS A 41 11.99 15.50 7.81
CA LYS A 41 12.94 16.45 8.39
C LYS A 41 12.83 16.43 9.92
N GLY A 42 13.89 15.99 10.59
CA GLY A 42 13.96 15.90 12.06
C GLY A 42 13.28 14.67 12.67
N ALA A 43 12.82 13.70 11.86
CA ALA A 43 12.25 12.46 12.39
C ALA A 43 13.32 11.67 13.15
N LYS A 44 13.09 11.43 14.45
CA LYS A 44 13.92 10.57 15.30
C LYS A 44 13.39 9.14 15.23
N GLY A 45 14.24 8.18 14.84
CA GLY A 45 13.90 6.76 14.75
C GLY A 45 14.02 6.17 13.34
N ASP A 46 13.44 4.99 13.15
CA ASP A 46 13.39 4.34 11.85
C ASP A 46 12.35 5.01 10.94
N VAL A 47 12.70 5.18 9.67
CA VAL A 47 11.87 5.82 8.65
C VAL A 47 11.43 4.76 7.65
N LEU A 48 10.12 4.53 7.56
CA LEU A 48 9.51 3.70 6.54
C LEU A 48 8.93 4.60 5.43
N ASP A 49 9.57 4.61 4.27
CA ASP A 49 9.03 5.24 3.06
C ASP A 49 8.21 4.21 2.29
N VAL A 50 6.95 4.52 1.98
CA VAL A 50 6.05 3.64 1.22
C VAL A 50 5.44 4.41 0.06
N ARG A 51 5.65 3.91 -1.15
CA ARG A 51 5.12 4.47 -2.38
C ARG A 51 4.22 3.47 -3.08
N ILE A 52 2.98 3.87 -3.36
CA ILE A 52 2.07 3.10 -4.22
C ILE A 52 2.57 3.23 -5.66
N VAL A 53 2.96 2.10 -6.26
CA VAL A 53 3.49 2.05 -7.63
C VAL A 53 2.46 1.54 -8.64
N SER A 54 1.43 0.85 -8.18
CA SER A 54 0.31 0.44 -9.03
C SER A 54 -0.98 0.36 -8.22
N ALA A 55 -2.04 0.94 -8.74
CA ALA A 55 -3.39 0.74 -8.21
C ALA A 55 -4.33 0.61 -9.40
N THR A 56 -5.02 -0.53 -9.48
CA THR A 56 -5.94 -0.84 -10.57
C THR A 56 -7.31 -1.16 -10.00
N GLY A 57 -8.33 -0.50 -10.52
CA GLY A 57 -9.72 -0.91 -10.41
C GLY A 57 -10.35 -0.86 -11.80
N ARG A 58 -10.78 -2.01 -12.31
CA ARG A 58 -11.49 -2.09 -13.60
C ARG A 58 -12.99 -2.13 -13.34
N TYR A 59 -13.71 -1.23 -14.00
CA TYR A 59 -15.13 -1.37 -14.30
C TYR A 59 -15.25 -1.99 -15.71
N ARG A 60 -16.21 -2.89 -15.94
CA ARG A 60 -16.62 -3.27 -17.30
C ARG A 60 -17.76 -2.33 -17.70
N GLY A 61 -17.56 -1.53 -18.75
CA GLY A 61 -18.47 -0.45 -19.18
C GLY A 61 -17.79 0.91 -19.01
N GLY A 62 -17.61 1.66 -20.11
CA GLY A 62 -16.72 2.82 -20.23
C GLY A 62 -17.14 4.10 -19.49
N GLY A 63 -17.55 4.02 -18.23
CA GLY A 63 -18.01 5.16 -17.43
C GLY A 63 -17.55 5.08 -15.98
N PHE A 64 -17.13 6.22 -15.44
CA PHE A 64 -16.67 6.41 -14.06
C PHE A 64 -17.86 6.47 -13.08
N ILE A 65 -18.71 5.43 -13.05
CA ILE A 65 -19.89 5.37 -12.16
C ILE A 65 -19.65 4.36 -11.02
N PRO A 66 -19.89 4.72 -9.75
CA PRO A 66 -19.65 3.87 -8.59
C PRO A 66 -20.78 2.85 -8.40
N ARG A 67 -20.92 1.89 -9.31
CA ARG A 67 -21.79 0.72 -9.12
C ARG A 67 -21.02 -0.58 -9.35
N ALA A 68 -21.28 -1.53 -8.46
CA ALA A 68 -20.59 -2.80 -8.33
C ALA A 68 -20.59 -3.59 -9.64
N GLY A 69 -19.40 -4.05 -10.08
CA GLY A 69 -19.25 -4.92 -11.24
C GLY A 69 -17.84 -5.51 -11.29
N GLY A 70 -17.73 -6.81 -11.55
CA GLY A 70 -16.50 -7.59 -11.46
C GLY A 70 -15.35 -7.07 -12.32
N GLY A 71 -14.19 -6.94 -11.68
CA GLY A 71 -12.92 -6.56 -12.30
C GLY A 71 -11.78 -6.89 -11.35
N ARG A 72 -10.61 -7.28 -11.89
CA ARG A 72 -9.42 -7.50 -11.07
C ARG A 72 -9.00 -6.18 -10.46
N ASN A 73 -9.15 -6.05 -9.14
CA ASN A 73 -8.61 -4.94 -8.37
C ASN A 73 -7.25 -5.34 -7.85
N TYR A 74 -6.27 -4.45 -7.93
CA TYR A 74 -4.89 -4.73 -7.53
C TYR A 74 -4.24 -3.50 -6.93
N LEU A 75 -3.45 -3.69 -5.88
CA LEU A 75 -2.63 -2.64 -5.26
C LEU A 75 -1.22 -3.17 -5.10
N GLU A 76 -0.25 -2.36 -5.50
CA GLU A 76 1.17 -2.61 -5.31
C GLU A 76 1.85 -1.38 -4.73
N ALA A 77 2.63 -1.60 -3.70
CA ALA A 77 3.44 -0.60 -3.03
C ALA A 77 4.89 -1.08 -2.93
N LYS A 78 5.83 -0.17 -3.11
CA LYS A 78 7.22 -0.39 -2.76
C LYS A 78 7.53 0.37 -1.49
N GLY A 79 8.42 -0.16 -0.67
CA GLY A 79 8.88 0.58 0.49
C GLY A 79 10.33 0.34 0.83
N THR A 80 10.89 1.30 1.56
CA THR A 80 12.26 1.33 2.04
C THR A 80 12.24 1.68 3.52
N LEU A 81 12.83 0.81 4.35
CA LEU A 81 13.05 1.08 5.75
C LEU A 81 14.48 1.57 5.95
N LYS A 82 14.64 2.74 6.57
CA LYS A 82 15.92 3.36 6.91
C LYS A 82 16.06 3.47 8.41
N ARG A 83 17.22 3.11 8.95
CA ARG A 83 17.62 3.34 10.34
C ARG A 83 18.82 4.26 10.34
N ASN A 84 18.71 5.42 10.99
CA ASN A 84 19.77 6.44 11.03
C ASN A 84 20.30 6.80 9.62
N GLY A 85 19.38 6.97 8.66
CA GLY A 85 19.71 7.26 7.25
C GLY A 85 20.22 6.06 6.42
N LYS A 86 20.57 4.93 7.04
CA LYS A 86 21.00 3.72 6.33
C LYS A 86 19.82 2.83 5.99
N THR A 87 19.72 2.39 4.72
CA THR A 87 18.69 1.44 4.30
C THR A 87 18.93 0.06 4.90
N ILE A 88 18.01 -0.38 5.76
CA ILE A 88 18.05 -1.69 6.42
C ILE A 88 17.13 -2.72 5.76
N GLY A 89 16.13 -2.27 4.99
CA GLY A 89 15.24 -3.18 4.28
C GLY A 89 14.52 -2.52 3.11
N THR A 90 14.14 -3.31 2.13
CA THR A 90 13.31 -2.88 1.00
C THR A 90 12.32 -3.97 0.65
N PHE A 91 11.12 -3.56 0.24
CA PHE A 91 10.09 -4.52 -0.16
C PHE A 91 9.30 -4.04 -1.37
N THR A 92 8.69 -5.01 -2.06
CA THR A 92 7.58 -4.81 -2.98
C THR A 92 6.40 -5.63 -2.44
N ALA A 93 5.31 -4.96 -2.10
CA ALA A 93 4.11 -5.58 -1.56
C ALA A 93 2.97 -5.44 -2.57
N GLY A 94 2.38 -6.55 -2.99
CA GLY A 94 1.35 -6.58 -4.01
C GLY A 94 0.25 -7.54 -3.64
N ARG A 95 -1.02 -7.11 -3.71
CA ARG A 95 -2.17 -8.01 -3.59
C ARG A 95 -3.28 -7.63 -4.56
N GLY A 96 -4.00 -8.63 -5.01
CA GLY A 96 -5.14 -8.47 -5.91
C GLY A 96 -6.36 -9.27 -5.48
N THR A 97 -7.52 -8.89 -5.99
CA THR A 97 -8.73 -9.71 -5.91
C THR A 97 -9.52 -9.61 -7.19
N SER A 98 -10.11 -10.74 -7.59
CA SER A 98 -11.10 -10.85 -8.66
C SER A 98 -12.52 -10.60 -8.16
N ARG A 99 -12.73 -10.45 -6.84
CA ARG A 99 -14.05 -10.21 -6.26
C ARG A 99 -14.59 -8.84 -6.70
N GLY A 100 -15.83 -8.84 -7.16
CA GLY A 100 -16.58 -7.62 -7.49
C GLY A 100 -16.92 -6.81 -6.23
N GLY A 101 -17.19 -5.52 -6.40
CA GLY A 101 -17.55 -4.63 -5.31
C GLY A 101 -17.32 -3.16 -5.65
N ARG A 102 -17.61 -2.26 -4.71
CA ARG A 102 -17.25 -0.84 -4.84
C ARG A 102 -15.73 -0.73 -4.84
N VAL A 103 -15.14 -0.12 -5.87
CA VAL A 103 -13.67 -0.06 -6.08
C VAL A 103 -12.92 0.43 -4.84
N CYS A 104 -13.34 1.53 -4.21
CA CYS A 104 -12.66 2.01 -3.01
C CYS A 104 -12.85 1.07 -1.81
N GLY A 105 -13.96 0.34 -1.70
CA GLY A 105 -14.16 -0.68 -0.66
C GLY A 105 -13.21 -1.86 -0.88
N THR A 106 -13.17 -2.39 -2.09
CA THR A 106 -12.27 -3.48 -2.47
C THR A 106 -10.80 -3.10 -2.29
N LEU A 107 -10.39 -1.91 -2.73
CA LEU A 107 -9.04 -1.40 -2.51
C LEU A 107 -8.72 -1.17 -1.02
N ALA A 108 -9.72 -0.87 -0.18
CA ALA A 108 -9.52 -0.83 1.27
C ALA A 108 -9.14 -2.21 1.83
N HIS A 109 -9.83 -3.26 1.38
CA HIS A 109 -9.54 -4.64 1.78
C HIS A 109 -8.17 -5.11 1.31
N ILE A 110 -7.78 -4.72 0.08
CA ILE A 110 -6.44 -5.00 -0.43
C ILE A 110 -5.40 -4.22 0.40
N ALA A 111 -5.60 -2.91 0.62
CA ALA A 111 -4.72 -2.09 1.44
C ALA A 111 -4.58 -2.62 2.88
N LYS A 112 -5.64 -3.19 3.45
CA LYS A 112 -5.60 -3.86 4.76
C LYS A 112 -4.66 -5.05 4.75
N SER A 113 -4.72 -5.87 3.70
CA SER A 113 -3.90 -7.06 3.57
C SER A 113 -2.44 -6.69 3.32
N VAL A 114 -2.18 -5.76 2.38
CA VAL A 114 -0.85 -5.19 2.13
C VAL A 114 -0.26 -4.56 3.41
N GLY A 115 -1.05 -3.76 4.14
CA GLY A 115 -0.61 -3.14 5.39
C GLY A 115 -0.25 -4.16 6.47
N ARG A 116 -0.97 -5.29 6.55
CA ARG A 116 -0.62 -6.41 7.41
C ARG A 116 0.71 -7.05 6.99
N ASP A 117 0.90 -7.33 5.70
CA ASP A 117 2.14 -7.96 5.24
C ASP A 117 3.37 -7.08 5.52
N ILE A 118 3.25 -5.77 5.31
CA ILE A 118 4.28 -4.80 5.67
C ILE A 118 4.54 -4.81 7.18
N ALA A 119 3.48 -4.84 8.00
CA ALA A 119 3.62 -4.88 9.45
C ALA A 119 4.31 -6.15 9.97
N VAL A 120 4.09 -7.29 9.33
CA VAL A 120 4.81 -8.54 9.64
C VAL A 120 6.28 -8.41 9.22
N TRP A 121 6.54 -7.89 8.02
CA TRP A 121 7.89 -7.66 7.53
C TRP A 121 8.71 -6.71 8.43
N LEU A 122 8.08 -5.73 9.06
CA LEU A 122 8.73 -4.82 10.01
C LEU A 122 9.38 -5.54 11.20
N ALA A 123 8.94 -6.75 11.56
CA ALA A 123 9.57 -7.55 12.62
C ALA A 123 10.96 -8.08 12.24
N SER A 124 11.20 -8.34 10.96
CA SER A 124 12.47 -8.85 10.45
C SER A 124 12.71 -8.34 9.03
N PRO A 125 13.07 -7.04 8.88
CA PRO A 125 13.19 -6.42 7.58
C PRO A 125 14.37 -6.99 6.79
N ALA A 126 14.11 -7.41 5.57
CA ALA A 126 15.12 -7.85 4.61
C ALA A 126 15.10 -6.96 3.36
N LYS A 127 16.21 -6.95 2.61
CA LYS A 127 16.30 -6.24 1.33
C LYS A 127 15.68 -7.09 0.22
N GLY A 128 14.93 -6.45 -0.68
CA GLY A 128 14.33 -7.10 -1.86
C GLY A 128 13.16 -8.03 -1.55
N SER A 129 12.52 -7.90 -0.39
CA SER A 129 11.40 -8.77 -0.01
C SER A 129 10.20 -8.59 -0.95
N ARG A 130 9.57 -9.70 -1.36
CA ARG A 130 8.26 -9.69 -2.01
C ARG A 130 7.20 -10.09 -1.00
N LEU A 131 6.19 -9.26 -0.83
CA LEU A 131 5.14 -9.42 0.17
C LEU A 131 3.78 -9.59 -0.52
N GLY A 132 2.97 -10.51 -0.01
CA GLY A 132 1.58 -10.65 -0.44
C GLY A 132 1.32 -11.59 -1.63
N GLU A 133 2.30 -12.42 -2.01
CA GLU A 133 2.07 -13.60 -2.86
C GLU A 133 0.99 -14.53 -2.25
#